data_AF-A0A552V7Y0-F1
#
_entry.id   AF-A0A552V7Y0-F1
#
_cell.length_a   1.000
_cell.length_b   1.000
_cell.length_c   1.000
_cell.angle_alpha   90.00
_cell.angle_beta   90.00
_cell.angle_gamma   90.00
#
_symmetry.space_group_name_H-M   'P 1'
#
loop_
_entity.id
_entity.type
_entity.pdbx_description
1 polymer ?
#
loop_
_entity_poly.entity_id
_entity_poly.type
_entity_poly.pdbx_seq_one_letter_code
_entity_poly.pdbx_strand_id
1 'polypeptide(L)'
;MLPRLLWLLLLPLCLTSCATIFNRKEYKLKIYAYENNVKAKVYDSIYTLPAYVKVKRGKQDLAVQFITDSLTRNIIVKSSVNPEFIYGNLAFLQLAPAGYITDCFTDKRFYYGRKLLFKSWDTTTVFTPPLLSGVKKYFAQKYPVQKRQVNMSVSIPYINGFYMQPKDEGIRMNAGFFGLSAGLEYYYKDNTFVKLNIASTIDFDFFIPVPIEGDGPYQSTRNFNISLTNNHKVSRFVLGYGVSYAKNTWQYHTGNSFDETFGTIMPTPSRKEVSHSFGLAFNAYHQFTDDFFMGVVYNPTFYDVSPSGNFNYQHVISLDLMWKVRLWK
;
A
#
# COMPACT_ATOMS: atom_id res chain seq x y z
N MET A 1 -31.51 -6.73 24.51
CA MET A 1 -30.14 -6.75 25.06
C MET A 1 -29.25 -7.84 24.47
N LEU A 2 -29.79 -9.04 24.17
CA LEU A 2 -29.05 -10.17 23.57
C LEU A 2 -28.22 -9.86 22.30
N PRO A 3 -28.71 -9.09 21.29
CA PRO A 3 -27.93 -8.86 20.07
C PRO A 3 -26.70 -7.96 20.28
N ARG A 4 -26.74 -7.01 21.24
CA ARG A 4 -25.58 -6.16 21.57
C ARG A 4 -24.47 -6.93 22.29
N LEU A 5 -24.85 -7.93 23.10
CA LEU A 5 -23.90 -8.81 23.79
C LEU A 5 -23.17 -9.74 22.80
N LEU A 6 -23.87 -10.17 21.74
CA LEU A 6 -23.32 -11.03 20.69
C LEU A 6 -22.27 -10.29 19.83
N TRP A 7 -22.49 -9.02 19.53
CA TRP A 7 -21.49 -8.17 18.88
C TRP A 7 -20.26 -7.93 19.76
N LEU A 8 -20.44 -7.74 21.07
CA LEU A 8 -19.34 -7.62 22.04
C LEU A 8 -18.53 -8.92 22.20
N LEU A 9 -19.14 -10.09 21.97
CA LEU A 9 -18.45 -11.39 21.98
C LEU A 9 -17.75 -11.71 20.64
N LEU A 10 -18.23 -11.15 19.52
CA LEU A 10 -17.60 -11.30 18.21
C LEU A 10 -16.40 -10.35 18.02
N LEU A 11 -16.40 -9.21 18.70
CA LEU A 11 -15.34 -8.19 18.61
C LEU A 11 -13.92 -8.71 18.97
N PRO A 12 -13.72 -9.54 20.01
CA PRO A 12 -12.43 -10.16 20.31
C PRO A 12 -11.99 -11.17 19.24
N LEU A 13 -12.93 -11.89 18.63
CA LEU A 13 -12.63 -12.86 17.56
C LEU A 13 -12.10 -12.12 16.31
N CYS A 14 -12.61 -10.92 16.03
CA CYS A 14 -12.10 -10.05 14.96
C CYS A 14 -10.70 -9.44 15.24
N LEU A 15 -10.24 -9.45 16.50
CA LEU A 15 -8.90 -8.99 16.88
C LEU A 15 -7.86 -10.12 16.89
N THR A 16 -8.26 -11.36 16.63
CA THR A 16 -7.32 -12.48 16.62
C THR A 16 -6.58 -12.55 15.29
N SER A 17 -5.25 -12.51 15.35
CA SER A 17 -4.41 -12.68 14.17
C SER A 17 -4.20 -14.16 13.86
N CYS A 18 -4.03 -14.46 12.57
CA CYS A 18 -3.79 -15.84 12.14
C CYS A 18 -2.49 -16.40 12.73
N ALA A 19 -1.43 -15.58 12.83
CA ALA A 19 -0.18 -16.10 13.38
C ALA A 19 -0.28 -16.37 14.89
N THR A 20 -1.06 -15.60 15.64
CA THR A 20 -1.27 -15.84 17.07
C THR A 20 -2.10 -17.09 17.33
N ILE A 21 -3.10 -17.37 16.48
CA ILE A 21 -3.95 -18.55 16.60
C ILE A 21 -3.19 -19.81 16.16
N PHE A 22 -2.64 -19.82 14.94
CA PHE A 22 -2.11 -21.04 14.34
C PHE A 22 -0.69 -21.38 14.81
N ASN A 23 0.12 -20.41 15.22
CA ASN A 23 1.48 -20.70 15.66
C ASN A 23 1.56 -21.00 17.16
N ARG A 24 2.31 -22.06 17.46
CA ARG A 24 2.76 -22.37 18.82
C ARG A 24 4.01 -21.55 19.15
N LYS A 25 4.23 -21.28 20.44
CA LYS A 25 5.46 -20.60 20.93
C LYS A 25 6.74 -21.35 20.57
N GLU A 26 6.64 -22.67 20.45
CA GLU A 26 7.73 -23.56 20.07
C GLU A 26 7.37 -24.35 18.82
N TYR A 27 8.36 -24.66 18.00
CA TYR A 27 8.18 -25.50 16.81
C TYR A 27 9.41 -26.37 16.57
N LYS A 28 9.26 -27.38 15.71
CA LYS A 28 10.35 -28.28 15.35
C LYS A 28 11.13 -27.68 14.16
N LEU A 29 12.40 -27.33 14.39
CA LEU A 29 13.37 -26.96 13.35
C LEU A 29 14.10 -28.23 12.91
N LYS A 30 14.10 -28.51 11.60
CA LYS A 30 14.84 -29.64 11.06
C LYS A 30 16.26 -29.22 10.70
N ILE A 31 17.26 -29.86 11.29
CA ILE A 31 18.67 -29.57 11.04
C ILE A 31 19.30 -30.75 10.30
N TYR A 32 20.03 -30.46 9.24
CA TYR A 32 20.74 -31.42 8.40
C TYR A 32 22.20 -31.02 8.22
N ALA A 33 23.03 -32.00 7.91
CA ALA A 33 24.38 -31.82 7.39
C ALA A 33 24.56 -32.67 6.13
N TYR A 34 25.49 -32.27 5.26
CA TYR A 34 25.91 -33.10 4.13
C TYR A 34 26.89 -34.19 4.55
N GLU A 35 27.67 -33.92 5.59
CA GLU A 35 28.69 -34.83 6.10
C GLU A 35 28.10 -35.81 7.11
N ASN A 36 28.73 -36.97 7.22
CA ASN A 36 28.39 -37.96 8.23
C ASN A 36 28.93 -37.54 9.61
N ASN A 37 28.32 -38.05 10.68
CA ASN A 37 28.74 -37.85 12.08
C ASN A 37 28.74 -36.40 12.58
N VAL A 38 28.03 -35.49 11.92
CA VAL A 38 27.88 -34.11 12.39
C VAL A 38 26.89 -34.04 13.53
N LYS A 39 27.25 -33.31 14.60
CA LYS A 39 26.37 -32.97 15.71
C LYS A 39 26.04 -31.48 15.68
N ALA A 40 24.86 -31.11 16.11
CA ALA A 40 24.48 -29.72 16.35
C ALA A 40 24.16 -29.50 17.81
N LYS A 41 24.81 -28.52 18.44
CA LYS A 41 24.43 -27.98 19.73
C LYS A 41 23.48 -26.80 19.53
N VAL A 42 22.29 -26.90 20.11
CA VAL A 42 21.26 -25.86 20.10
C VAL A 42 20.82 -25.67 21.54
N TYR A 43 20.90 -24.42 22.04
CA TYR A 43 20.84 -24.14 23.47
C TYR A 43 21.88 -25.00 24.22
N ASP A 44 21.44 -25.82 25.18
CA ASP A 44 22.30 -26.67 26.02
C ASP A 44 22.34 -28.13 25.56
N SER A 45 21.62 -28.50 24.50
CA SER A 45 21.48 -29.88 24.03
C SER A 45 22.25 -30.15 22.75
N ILE A 46 22.84 -31.34 22.64
CA ILE A 46 23.59 -31.81 21.47
C ILE A 46 22.75 -32.88 20.75
N TYR A 47 22.62 -32.72 19.43
CA TYR A 47 21.82 -33.59 18.57
C TYR A 47 22.68 -34.18 17.46
N THR A 48 22.60 -35.49 17.25
CA THR A 48 23.17 -36.15 16.06
C THR A 48 22.31 -35.85 14.85
N LEU A 49 22.90 -35.35 13.76
CA LEU A 49 22.16 -34.95 12.56
C LEU A 49 21.92 -36.13 11.61
N PRO A 50 20.79 -36.17 10.87
CA PRO A 50 19.72 -35.17 10.86
C PRO A 50 18.79 -35.26 12.07
N ALA A 51 18.38 -34.10 12.62
CA ALA A 51 17.55 -34.04 13.83
C ALA A 51 16.39 -33.02 13.73
N TYR A 52 15.33 -33.27 14.49
CA TYR A 52 14.29 -32.29 14.78
C TYR A 52 14.53 -31.68 16.15
N VAL A 53 14.87 -30.40 16.18
CA VAL A 53 15.13 -29.66 17.41
C VAL A 53 13.95 -28.78 17.74
N LYS A 54 13.46 -28.84 18.98
CA LYS A 54 12.39 -27.95 19.44
C LYS A 54 12.98 -26.59 19.77
N VAL A 55 12.56 -25.55 19.05
CA VAL A 55 13.07 -24.19 19.23
C VAL A 55 11.95 -23.23 19.60
N LYS A 56 12.26 -22.29 20.49
CA LYS A 56 11.35 -21.23 20.93
C LYS A 56 11.42 -20.05 19.97
N ARG A 57 10.26 -19.63 19.45
CA ARG A 57 10.13 -18.43 18.61
C ARG A 57 10.43 -17.19 19.45
N GLY A 58 11.16 -16.24 18.88
CA GLY A 58 11.49 -14.99 19.55
C GLY A 58 12.24 -14.01 18.65
N LYS A 59 12.36 -12.76 19.10
CA LYS A 59 13.11 -11.70 18.40
C LYS A 59 14.62 -11.96 18.36
N GLN A 60 15.13 -12.70 19.34
CA GLN A 60 16.55 -13.00 19.49
C GLN A 60 17.00 -13.99 18.42
N ASP A 61 18.22 -13.83 17.92
CA ASP A 61 18.80 -14.78 16.97
C ASP A 61 19.13 -16.10 17.67
N LEU A 62 19.01 -17.22 16.94
CA LEU A 62 19.31 -18.54 17.46
C LEU A 62 20.78 -18.89 17.18
N ALA A 63 21.57 -19.08 18.24
CA ALA A 63 22.92 -19.62 18.12
C ALA A 63 22.86 -21.15 17.93
N VAL A 64 23.52 -21.64 16.88
CA VAL A 64 23.65 -23.07 16.58
C VAL A 64 25.13 -23.36 16.38
N GLN A 65 25.66 -24.33 17.12
CA GLN A 65 27.04 -24.76 17.00
C GLN A 65 27.09 -26.14 16.34
N PHE A 66 27.75 -26.24 15.18
CA PHE A 66 28.00 -27.50 14.49
C PHE A 66 29.34 -28.06 14.95
N ILE A 67 29.35 -29.35 15.27
CA ILE A 67 30.51 -30.08 15.81
C ILE A 67 30.75 -31.27 14.87
N THR A 68 31.93 -31.29 14.27
CA THR A 68 32.47 -32.43 13.52
C THR A 68 33.71 -32.96 14.27
N ASP A 69 34.28 -34.07 13.80
CA ASP A 69 35.50 -34.64 14.40
C ASP A 69 36.71 -33.69 14.30
N SER A 70 36.70 -32.76 13.32
CA SER A 70 37.81 -31.86 13.03
C SER A 70 37.53 -30.38 13.30
N LEU A 71 36.27 -29.97 13.43
CA LEU A 71 35.88 -28.56 13.49
C LEU A 71 34.69 -28.33 14.41
N THR A 72 34.76 -27.27 15.22
CA THR A 72 33.60 -26.69 15.89
C THR A 72 33.29 -25.33 15.28
N ARG A 73 32.04 -25.10 14.90
CA ARG A 73 31.63 -23.88 14.21
C ARG A 73 30.33 -23.31 14.74
N ASN A 74 30.38 -22.01 15.04
CA ASN A 74 29.22 -21.26 15.51
C ASN A 74 28.53 -20.57 14.33
N ILE A 75 27.23 -20.79 14.18
CA ILE A 75 26.37 -20.17 13.20
C ILE A 75 25.25 -19.41 13.92
N ILE A 76 25.00 -18.18 13.50
CA ILE A 76 23.90 -17.36 13.99
C ILE A 76 22.75 -17.46 13.00
N VAL A 77 21.62 -18.00 13.45
CA VAL A 77 20.40 -18.12 12.65
C VAL A 77 19.50 -16.93 12.96
N LYS A 78 19.36 -16.01 11.99
CA LYS A 78 18.58 -14.79 12.17
C LYS A 78 17.12 -15.07 12.43
N SER A 79 16.55 -14.38 13.41
CA SER A 79 15.11 -14.36 13.59
C SER A 79 14.43 -13.62 12.44
N SER A 80 13.34 -14.20 11.92
CA SER A 80 12.52 -13.63 10.85
C SER A 80 11.06 -13.66 11.24
N VAL A 81 10.25 -12.76 10.68
CA VAL A 81 8.80 -12.95 10.65
C VAL A 81 8.45 -14.19 9.82
N ASN A 82 7.41 -14.93 10.19
CA ASN A 82 7.00 -16.16 9.52
C ASN A 82 5.99 -15.89 8.38
N PRO A 83 5.87 -16.82 7.41
CA PRO A 83 4.94 -16.65 6.30
C PRO A 83 3.49 -16.49 6.77
N GLU A 84 3.10 -17.16 7.86
CA GLU A 84 1.74 -17.08 8.39
C GLU A 84 1.40 -15.69 8.95
N PHE A 85 2.39 -14.96 9.50
CA PHE A 85 2.22 -13.54 9.87
C PHE A 85 2.07 -12.64 8.65
N ILE A 86 2.89 -12.85 7.61
CA ILE A 86 2.84 -12.01 6.41
C ILE A 86 1.55 -12.29 5.61
N TYR A 87 1.34 -13.53 5.17
CA TYR A 87 0.29 -13.88 4.23
C TYR A 87 -1.03 -14.24 4.91
N GLY A 88 -0.99 -14.79 6.12
CA GLY A 88 -2.22 -15.17 6.85
C GLY A 88 -3.07 -13.96 7.20
N ASN A 89 -2.45 -12.86 7.64
CA ASN A 89 -3.18 -11.62 7.93
C ASN A 89 -3.72 -10.95 6.65
N LEU A 90 -3.05 -11.11 5.49
CA LEU A 90 -3.53 -10.59 4.20
C LEU A 90 -4.80 -11.30 3.71
N ALA A 91 -4.99 -12.59 4.05
CA ALA A 91 -6.19 -13.33 3.67
C ALA A 91 -7.48 -12.73 4.26
N PHE A 92 -7.35 -11.94 5.33
CA PHE A 92 -8.44 -11.18 5.94
C PHE A 92 -8.25 -9.69 5.70
N LEU A 93 -8.20 -9.25 4.43
CA LEU A 93 -7.92 -7.86 4.01
C LEU A 93 -8.62 -6.78 4.86
N GLN A 94 -9.89 -7.01 5.25
CA GLN A 94 -10.68 -6.08 6.06
C GLN A 94 -10.23 -5.99 7.53
N LEU A 95 -9.64 -7.07 8.08
CA LEU A 95 -9.12 -7.16 9.45
C LEU A 95 -7.59 -7.16 9.50
N ALA A 96 -6.91 -7.11 8.35
CA ALA A 96 -5.47 -7.19 8.24
C ALA A 96 -4.76 -6.14 9.12
N PRO A 97 -5.19 -4.86 9.19
CA PRO A 97 -4.55 -3.88 10.09
C PRO A 97 -4.61 -4.33 11.56
N ALA A 98 -5.77 -4.79 12.03
CA ALA A 98 -5.95 -5.26 13.40
C ALA A 98 -5.11 -6.52 13.66
N GLY A 99 -5.11 -7.50 12.74
CA GLY A 99 -4.32 -8.72 12.85
C GLY A 99 -2.82 -8.46 12.88
N TYR A 100 -2.31 -7.54 12.06
CA TYR A 100 -0.90 -7.14 12.10
C TYR A 100 -0.53 -6.43 13.41
N ILE A 101 -1.42 -5.58 13.93
CA ILE A 101 -1.20 -4.90 15.22
C ILE A 101 -1.16 -5.91 16.36
N THR A 102 -2.11 -6.85 16.43
CA THR A 102 -2.12 -7.85 17.51
C THR A 102 -0.93 -8.80 17.42
N ASP A 103 -0.51 -9.16 16.20
CA ASP A 103 0.72 -9.93 16.01
C ASP A 103 1.99 -9.17 16.38
N CYS A 104 1.96 -7.83 16.38
CA CYS A 104 3.12 -7.04 16.78
C CYS A 104 3.53 -7.23 18.25
N PHE A 105 2.62 -7.71 19.09
CA PHE A 105 2.86 -7.93 20.52
C PHE A 105 3.20 -9.38 20.87
N THR A 106 3.23 -10.31 19.91
CA THR A 106 3.55 -11.71 20.16
C THR A 106 4.88 -12.14 19.54
N ASP A 107 5.58 -13.03 20.23
CA ASP A 107 6.78 -13.68 19.70
C ASP A 107 6.44 -14.80 18.69
N LYS A 108 5.18 -15.21 18.61
CA LYS A 108 4.71 -16.28 17.71
C LYS A 108 4.91 -15.95 16.23
N ARG A 109 5.01 -14.67 15.86
CA ARG A 109 5.32 -14.24 14.49
C ARG A 109 6.75 -14.59 14.07
N PHE A 110 7.67 -14.83 15.01
CA PHE A 110 9.07 -15.08 14.68
C PHE A 110 9.35 -16.55 14.39
N TYR A 111 10.35 -16.83 13.56
CA TYR A 111 10.88 -18.17 13.30
C TYR A 111 12.31 -18.10 12.72
N TYR A 112 12.97 -19.24 12.68
CA TYR A 112 14.34 -19.41 12.19
C TYR A 112 14.40 -20.22 10.88
N GLY A 113 13.27 -20.28 10.14
CA GLY A 113 13.09 -21.20 9.01
C GLY A 113 12.59 -22.59 9.43
N ARG A 114 12.24 -23.43 8.45
CA ARG A 114 11.78 -24.82 8.68
C ARG A 114 12.91 -25.85 8.60
N LYS A 115 13.97 -25.52 7.87
CA LYS A 115 15.13 -26.36 7.62
C LYS A 115 16.40 -25.53 7.75
N LEU A 116 17.38 -26.06 8.45
CA LEU A 116 18.75 -25.54 8.52
C LEU A 116 19.68 -26.59 7.93
N LEU A 117 20.49 -26.21 6.95
CA LEU A 117 21.39 -27.10 6.23
C LEU A 117 22.82 -26.65 6.48
N PHE A 118 23.61 -27.54 7.07
CA PHE A 118 25.04 -27.35 7.26
C PHE A 118 25.82 -27.94 6.09
N LYS A 119 26.85 -27.21 5.68
CA LYS A 119 27.82 -27.60 4.66
C LYS A 119 29.19 -27.26 5.22
N SER A 120 30.09 -28.24 5.35
CA SER A 120 31.44 -28.03 5.88
C SER A 120 32.24 -27.01 5.07
N TRP A 121 32.03 -26.97 3.74
CA TRP A 121 32.73 -26.07 2.80
C TRP A 121 32.11 -24.66 2.69
N ASP A 122 30.90 -24.44 3.19
CA ASP A 122 30.28 -23.11 3.15
C ASP A 122 30.92 -22.23 4.23
N THR A 123 31.40 -21.01 3.97
CA THR A 123 32.03 -20.14 5.00
C THR A 123 31.03 -19.23 5.73
N THR A 124 29.74 -19.32 5.43
CA THR A 124 28.69 -18.49 6.02
C THR A 124 28.54 -18.67 7.53
N THR A 125 28.71 -17.60 8.31
CA THR A 125 28.51 -17.59 9.77
C THR A 125 27.11 -17.14 10.19
N VAL A 126 26.34 -16.57 9.27
CA VAL A 126 25.00 -16.04 9.52
C VAL A 126 23.99 -16.63 8.54
N PHE A 127 23.07 -17.43 9.05
CA PHE A 127 21.96 -17.96 8.26
C PHE A 127 20.76 -17.01 8.34
N THR A 128 20.23 -16.60 7.19
CA THR A 128 19.01 -15.78 7.12
C THR A 128 17.87 -16.59 6.50
N PRO A 129 16.70 -16.70 7.16
CA PRO A 129 15.56 -17.42 6.59
C PRO A 129 15.16 -16.88 5.20
N PRO A 130 14.75 -17.74 4.25
CA PRO A 130 14.46 -17.33 2.86
C PRO A 130 13.44 -16.21 2.72
N LEU A 131 12.45 -16.15 3.62
CA LEU A 131 11.43 -15.10 3.59
C LEU A 131 12.04 -13.72 3.92
N LEU A 132 12.85 -13.63 4.98
CA LEU A 132 13.52 -12.38 5.34
C LEU A 132 14.52 -11.93 4.28
N SER A 133 15.27 -12.88 3.69
CA SER A 133 16.20 -12.55 2.62
C SER A 133 15.47 -12.07 1.36
N GLY A 134 14.34 -12.71 1.01
CA GLY A 134 13.48 -12.31 -0.10
C GLY A 134 12.90 -10.90 0.08
N VAL A 135 12.33 -10.61 1.26
CA VAL A 135 11.78 -9.28 1.58
C VAL A 135 12.88 -8.20 1.57
N LYS A 136 14.03 -8.48 2.19
CA LYS A 136 15.18 -7.55 2.16
C LYS A 136 15.67 -7.31 0.73
N LYS A 137 15.84 -8.38 -0.06
CA LYS A 137 16.24 -8.27 -1.47
C LYS A 137 15.23 -7.48 -2.29
N TYR A 138 13.94 -7.71 -2.06
CA TYR A 138 12.87 -6.98 -2.70
C TYR A 138 12.96 -5.47 -2.42
N PHE A 139 12.98 -5.05 -1.15
CA PHE A 139 13.02 -3.62 -0.81
C PHE A 139 14.39 -2.96 -1.09
N ALA A 140 15.48 -3.74 -1.11
CA ALA A 140 16.80 -3.26 -1.51
C ALA A 140 16.97 -3.17 -3.04
N GLN A 141 16.05 -3.75 -3.83
CA GLN A 141 16.12 -3.68 -5.28
C GLN A 141 16.02 -2.23 -5.76
N LYS A 142 17.04 -1.82 -6.51
CA LYS A 142 17.11 -0.49 -7.12
C LYS A 142 16.70 -0.57 -8.58
N TYR A 143 15.97 0.45 -9.01
CA TYR A 143 15.54 0.64 -10.38
C TYR A 143 16.24 1.89 -10.91
N PRO A 144 17.44 1.76 -11.49
CA PRO A 144 18.31 2.89 -11.78
C PRO A 144 17.64 3.84 -12.79
N VAL A 145 17.71 5.13 -12.44
CA VAL A 145 17.28 6.27 -13.25
C VAL A 145 18.45 7.23 -13.33
N GLN A 146 18.64 7.85 -14.49
CA GLN A 146 19.83 8.66 -14.76
C GLN A 146 19.49 10.14 -14.78
N LYS A 147 20.42 10.98 -14.32
CA LYS A 147 20.35 12.42 -14.60
C LYS A 147 20.19 12.66 -16.11
N ARG A 148 19.34 13.62 -16.47
CA ARG A 148 18.88 13.99 -17.82
C ARG A 148 17.89 13.03 -18.49
N GLN A 149 17.53 11.93 -17.83
CA GLN A 149 16.48 11.06 -18.31
C GLN A 149 15.13 11.79 -18.33
N VAL A 150 14.37 11.59 -19.42
CA VAL A 150 12.98 12.06 -19.56
C VAL A 150 12.05 10.87 -19.62
N ASN A 151 11.01 10.86 -18.78
CA ASN A 151 9.97 9.84 -18.83
C ASN A 151 8.61 10.47 -19.07
N MET A 152 7.75 9.72 -19.75
CA MET A 152 6.31 9.92 -19.74
C MET A 152 5.70 8.98 -18.70
N SER A 153 4.76 9.47 -17.92
CA SER A 153 3.93 8.66 -17.02
C SER A 153 2.48 8.73 -17.45
N VAL A 154 1.80 7.60 -17.53
CA VAL A 154 0.35 7.51 -17.68
C VAL A 154 -0.20 6.82 -16.46
N SER A 155 -1.28 7.33 -15.89
CA SER A 155 -1.87 6.74 -14.69
C SER A 155 -3.39 6.77 -14.67
N ILE A 156 -3.95 5.86 -13.88
CA ILE A 156 -5.37 5.69 -13.62
C ILE A 156 -5.57 5.91 -12.12
N PRO A 157 -6.03 7.11 -11.70
CA PRO A 157 -6.59 7.34 -10.38
C PRO A 157 -7.84 6.47 -10.20
N TYR A 158 -7.67 5.32 -9.57
CA TYR A 158 -8.66 4.25 -9.60
C TYR A 158 -9.71 4.38 -8.51
N ILE A 159 -9.32 4.74 -7.28
CA ILE A 159 -10.24 5.03 -6.17
C ILE A 159 -10.01 6.47 -5.76
N ASN A 160 -11.05 7.29 -5.78
CA ASN A 160 -10.99 8.72 -5.53
C ASN A 160 -11.89 9.08 -4.35
N GLY A 161 -11.34 9.85 -3.41
CA GLY A 161 -12.09 10.52 -2.36
C GLY A 161 -12.08 12.02 -2.60
N PHE A 162 -13.26 12.63 -2.58
CA PHE A 162 -13.48 14.05 -2.80
C PHE A 162 -13.99 14.70 -1.53
N TYR A 163 -13.40 15.83 -1.18
CA TYR A 163 -13.94 16.78 -0.22
C TYR A 163 -14.07 18.12 -0.95
N MET A 164 -15.30 18.50 -1.26
CA MET A 164 -15.60 19.73 -1.97
C MET A 164 -16.51 20.62 -1.15
N GLN A 165 -16.41 21.92 -1.39
CA GLN A 165 -17.29 22.93 -0.80
C GLN A 165 -17.87 23.77 -1.93
N PRO A 166 -18.86 23.23 -2.68
CA PRO A 166 -19.52 23.99 -3.73
C PRO A 166 -20.27 25.18 -3.12
N LYS A 167 -20.36 26.26 -3.89
CA LYS A 167 -20.97 27.49 -3.43
C LYS A 167 -22.44 27.22 -3.05
N ASP A 168 -22.86 27.71 -1.89
CA ASP A 168 -24.24 27.65 -1.39
C ASP A 168 -24.82 26.22 -1.17
N GLU A 169 -24.00 25.17 -1.23
CA GLU A 169 -24.42 23.75 -1.11
C GLU A 169 -23.84 23.01 0.11
N GLY A 170 -22.99 23.68 0.89
CA GLY A 170 -22.29 23.09 2.05
C GLY A 170 -21.19 22.09 1.66
N ILE A 171 -20.66 21.37 2.64
CA ILE A 171 -19.60 20.37 2.42
C ILE A 171 -20.19 19.14 1.72
N ARG A 172 -19.53 18.71 0.63
CA ARG A 172 -19.84 17.47 -0.09
C ARG A 172 -18.66 16.51 0.01
N MET A 173 -18.94 15.28 0.44
CA MET A 173 -17.96 14.20 0.53
C MET A 173 -18.41 13.05 -0.35
N ASN A 174 -17.67 12.80 -1.42
CA ASN A 174 -17.98 11.75 -2.38
C ASN A 174 -16.80 10.79 -2.49
N ALA A 175 -17.09 9.55 -2.83
CA ALA A 175 -16.08 8.59 -3.24
C ALA A 175 -16.53 7.96 -4.54
N GLY A 176 -15.59 7.67 -5.42
CA GLY A 176 -15.89 6.93 -6.63
C GLY A 176 -14.63 6.46 -7.31
N PHE A 177 -14.80 5.97 -8.51
CA PHE A 177 -13.77 5.28 -9.25
C PHE A 177 -13.40 6.03 -10.52
N PHE A 178 -12.25 5.66 -11.07
CA PHE A 178 -11.73 6.14 -12.36
C PHE A 178 -11.23 7.58 -12.44
N GLY A 179 -10.24 7.70 -13.31
CA GLY A 179 -9.61 8.93 -13.70
C GLY A 179 -8.57 8.62 -14.77
N LEU A 180 -8.04 9.67 -15.37
CA LEU A 180 -6.94 9.59 -16.32
C LEU A 180 -5.92 10.67 -15.99
N SER A 181 -4.66 10.30 -16.01
CA SER A 181 -3.56 11.20 -15.71
C SER A 181 -2.39 10.93 -16.63
N ALA A 182 -1.73 12.01 -17.04
CA ALA A 182 -0.54 11.99 -17.86
C ALA A 182 0.47 12.97 -17.28
N GLY A 183 1.75 12.60 -17.31
CA GLY A 183 2.81 13.42 -16.76
C GLY A 183 4.11 13.28 -17.51
N LEU A 184 4.92 14.33 -17.44
CA LEU A 184 6.28 14.39 -17.98
C LEU A 184 7.25 14.56 -16.83
N GLU A 185 8.25 13.70 -16.76
CA GLU A 185 9.26 13.66 -15.71
C GLU A 185 10.63 14.02 -16.27
N TYR A 186 11.36 14.92 -15.60
CA TYR A 186 12.74 15.26 -15.92
C TYR A 186 13.66 15.05 -14.71
N TYR A 187 14.61 14.12 -14.84
CA TYR A 187 15.56 13.77 -13.77
C TYR A 187 16.75 14.74 -13.77
N TYR A 188 16.71 15.77 -12.93
CA TYR A 188 17.80 16.75 -12.84
C TYR A 188 18.96 16.32 -11.94
N LYS A 189 18.75 15.28 -11.11
CA LYS A 189 19.78 14.56 -10.34
C LYS A 189 19.47 13.06 -10.38
N ASP A 190 20.44 12.24 -10.03
CA ASP A 190 20.18 10.82 -9.84
C ASP A 190 19.11 10.64 -8.76
N ASN A 191 18.09 9.85 -9.08
CA ASN A 191 16.94 9.59 -8.22
C ASN A 191 16.09 10.81 -7.82
N THR A 192 16.26 11.98 -8.45
CA THR A 192 15.42 13.15 -8.16
C THR A 192 14.94 13.79 -9.46
N PHE A 193 13.64 14.05 -9.55
CA PHE A 193 13.02 14.56 -10.77
C PHE A 193 11.91 15.56 -10.50
N VAL A 194 11.72 16.49 -11.44
CA VAL A 194 10.52 17.32 -11.49
C VAL A 194 9.49 16.63 -12.38
N LYS A 195 8.22 16.65 -11.96
CA LYS A 195 7.09 16.11 -12.73
C LYS A 195 6.06 17.19 -12.95
N LEU A 196 5.73 17.43 -14.22
CA LEU A 196 4.51 18.15 -14.61
C LEU A 196 3.43 17.10 -14.87
N ASN A 197 2.29 17.21 -14.21
CA ASN A 197 1.20 16.24 -14.31
C ASN A 197 -0.12 16.93 -14.62
N ILE A 198 -0.93 16.30 -15.46
CA ILE A 198 -2.32 16.68 -15.75
C ILE A 198 -3.19 15.47 -15.43
N ALA A 199 -4.22 15.65 -14.61
CA ALA A 199 -5.12 14.59 -14.18
C ALA A 199 -6.58 15.03 -14.27
N SER A 200 -7.48 14.09 -14.58
CA SER A 200 -8.91 14.23 -14.41
C SER A 200 -9.41 13.03 -13.60
N THR A 201 -10.14 13.28 -12.53
CA THR A 201 -10.75 12.25 -11.69
C THR A 201 -12.25 12.47 -11.59
N ILE A 202 -13.00 11.39 -11.49
CA ILE A 202 -14.46 11.39 -11.39
C ILE A 202 -14.89 10.53 -10.20
N ASP A 203 -16.11 10.72 -9.72
CA ASP A 203 -16.76 9.91 -8.70
C ASP A 203 -17.66 8.83 -9.31
N PHE A 204 -17.16 8.10 -10.32
CA PHE A 204 -17.94 7.06 -10.96
C PHE A 204 -18.28 5.93 -9.97
N ASP A 205 -19.55 5.53 -9.85
CA ASP A 205 -20.00 4.66 -8.76
C ASP A 205 -19.45 3.23 -8.80
N PHE A 206 -19.08 2.74 -9.98
CA PHE A 206 -18.67 1.35 -10.17
C PHE A 206 -17.16 1.21 -10.33
N PHE A 207 -16.62 0.16 -9.72
CA PHE A 207 -15.19 -0.16 -9.79
C PHE A 207 -14.72 -0.59 -11.20
N ILE A 208 -15.64 -0.87 -12.13
CA ILE A 208 -15.37 -1.11 -13.55
C ILE A 208 -16.21 -0.12 -14.36
N PRO A 209 -15.68 0.50 -15.42
CA PRO A 209 -16.44 1.45 -16.21
C PRO A 209 -17.48 0.67 -17.02
N VAL A 210 -18.74 0.81 -16.63
CA VAL A 210 -19.89 0.20 -17.31
C VAL A 210 -20.82 1.31 -17.79
N PRO A 211 -21.47 1.17 -18.95
CA PRO A 211 -22.52 2.11 -19.33
C PRO A 211 -23.66 1.99 -18.32
N ILE A 212 -24.03 3.11 -17.69
CA ILE A 212 -25.15 3.18 -16.74
C ILE A 212 -26.12 4.19 -17.32
N GLU A 213 -27.34 3.74 -17.57
CA GLU A 213 -28.48 4.62 -17.73
C GLU A 213 -29.01 4.92 -16.33
N GLY A 214 -28.71 6.12 -15.82
CA GLY A 214 -29.24 6.58 -14.54
C GLY A 214 -30.66 7.08 -14.74
N ASP A 215 -31.65 6.36 -14.21
CA ASP A 215 -33.02 6.86 -14.10
C ASP A 215 -33.18 7.54 -12.73
N GLY A 216 -33.32 8.87 -12.74
CA GLY A 216 -33.49 9.69 -11.53
C GLY A 216 -32.35 10.69 -11.24
N PRO A 217 -32.52 11.52 -10.19
CA PRO A 217 -31.54 12.53 -9.81
C PRO A 217 -30.27 11.89 -9.25
N TYR A 218 -29.11 12.40 -9.66
CA TYR A 218 -27.81 11.96 -9.15
C TYR A 218 -26.83 13.11 -9.02
N GLN A 219 -25.83 12.93 -8.16
CA GLN A 219 -24.73 13.87 -8.01
C GLN A 219 -23.51 13.36 -8.75
N SER A 220 -22.76 14.27 -9.36
CA SER A 220 -21.45 13.95 -9.91
C SER A 220 -20.42 14.99 -9.49
N THR A 221 -19.23 14.48 -9.24
CA THR A 221 -18.08 15.22 -8.76
C THR A 221 -16.90 14.91 -9.67
N ARG A 222 -16.30 15.97 -10.20
CA ARG A 222 -15.15 15.88 -11.08
C ARG A 222 -14.07 16.84 -10.62
N ASN A 223 -12.83 16.37 -10.68
CA ASN A 223 -11.65 17.21 -10.51
C ASN A 223 -10.81 17.15 -11.78
N PHE A 224 -10.32 18.29 -12.22
CA PHE A 224 -9.24 18.41 -13.17
C PHE A 224 -8.07 19.12 -12.50
N ASN A 225 -6.88 18.55 -12.53
CA ASN A 225 -5.72 19.05 -11.82
C ASN A 225 -4.51 19.18 -12.75
N ILE A 226 -3.78 20.27 -12.59
CA ILE A 226 -2.43 20.44 -13.11
C ILE A 226 -1.50 20.59 -11.91
N SER A 227 -0.46 19.77 -11.82
CA SER A 227 0.50 19.82 -10.72
C SER A 227 1.93 19.82 -11.19
N LEU A 228 2.77 20.51 -10.44
CA LEU A 228 4.22 20.52 -10.60
C LEU A 228 4.85 20.05 -9.30
N THR A 229 5.48 18.88 -9.32
CA THR A 229 6.05 18.25 -8.12
C THR A 229 7.54 17.98 -8.25
N ASN A 230 8.26 18.17 -7.15
CA ASN A 230 9.63 17.69 -6.99
C ASN A 230 9.60 16.33 -6.29
N ASN A 231 10.23 15.33 -6.89
CA ASN A 231 10.09 13.93 -6.50
C ASN A 231 11.45 13.30 -6.20
N HIS A 232 11.48 12.48 -5.14
CA HIS A 232 12.65 11.74 -4.69
C HIS A 232 12.37 10.24 -4.75
N LYS A 233 13.25 9.49 -5.43
CA LYS A 233 13.19 8.04 -5.53
C LYS A 233 14.19 7.39 -4.57
N VAL A 234 13.71 6.50 -3.71
CA VAL A 234 14.54 5.71 -2.79
C VAL A 234 14.19 4.23 -2.97
N SER A 235 15.08 3.50 -3.65
CA SER A 235 14.85 2.11 -4.07
C SER A 235 13.56 1.98 -4.89
N ARG A 236 12.48 1.45 -4.29
CA ARG A 236 11.15 1.28 -4.88
C ARG A 236 10.20 2.43 -4.59
N PHE A 237 10.49 3.27 -3.61
CA PHE A 237 9.59 4.31 -3.17
C PHE A 237 9.86 5.61 -3.91
N VAL A 238 8.80 6.33 -4.26
CA VAL A 238 8.86 7.68 -4.81
C VAL A 238 8.00 8.57 -3.94
N LEU A 239 8.56 9.67 -3.44
CA LEU A 239 7.86 10.68 -2.66
C LEU A 239 7.97 12.03 -3.35
N GLY A 240 6.85 12.70 -3.55
CA GLY A 240 6.78 13.97 -4.23
C GLY A 240 5.96 15.00 -3.48
N TYR A 241 6.36 16.25 -3.60
CA TYR A 241 5.66 17.42 -3.07
C TYR A 241 5.77 18.58 -4.06
N GLY A 242 4.79 19.47 -4.05
CA GLY A 242 4.79 20.64 -4.92
C GLY A 242 3.48 21.41 -4.88
N VAL A 243 3.18 22.08 -5.98
CA VAL A 243 2.02 22.95 -6.13
C VAL A 243 1.04 22.38 -7.13
N SER A 244 -0.23 22.74 -6.96
CA SER A 244 -1.28 22.32 -7.87
C SER A 244 -2.30 23.42 -8.15
N TYR A 245 -2.88 23.34 -9.33
CA TYR A 245 -4.05 24.08 -9.74
C TYR A 245 -5.16 23.07 -10.02
N ALA A 246 -6.32 23.27 -9.43
CA ALA A 246 -7.46 22.39 -9.60
C ALA A 246 -8.67 23.15 -10.13
N LYS A 247 -9.42 22.51 -11.02
CA LYS A 247 -10.80 22.84 -11.34
C LYS A 247 -11.68 21.76 -10.71
N ASN A 248 -12.36 22.12 -9.64
CA ASN A 248 -13.35 21.28 -8.99
C ASN A 248 -14.71 21.55 -9.61
N THR A 249 -15.47 20.52 -9.92
CA THR A 249 -16.81 20.63 -10.50
C THR A 249 -17.72 19.69 -9.75
N TRP A 250 -18.79 20.26 -9.20
CA TRP A 250 -19.88 19.51 -8.60
C TRP A 250 -21.14 19.78 -9.41
N GLN A 251 -21.89 18.72 -9.72
CA GLN A 251 -23.12 18.80 -10.49
C GLN A 251 -24.21 18.00 -9.80
N TYR A 252 -25.39 18.60 -9.71
CA TYR A 252 -26.63 17.91 -9.36
C TYR A 252 -27.44 17.75 -10.64
N HIS A 253 -27.52 16.52 -11.13
CA HIS A 253 -28.39 16.15 -12.23
C HIS A 253 -29.76 15.85 -11.65
N THR A 254 -30.80 16.57 -12.10
CA THR A 254 -32.16 16.28 -11.67
C THR A 254 -32.85 15.39 -12.68
N GLY A 255 -33.61 14.41 -12.18
CA GLY A 255 -34.52 13.63 -13.02
C GLY A 255 -35.74 14.45 -13.44
N ASN A 256 -36.60 13.82 -14.22
CA ASN A 256 -37.92 14.35 -14.54
C ASN A 256 -38.80 14.29 -13.28
N SER A 257 -39.22 15.45 -12.77
CA SER A 257 -40.19 15.56 -11.67
C SER A 257 -41.58 15.81 -12.25
N PHE A 258 -42.56 14.96 -11.88
CA PHE A 258 -43.96 15.19 -12.22
C PHE A 258 -44.54 16.26 -11.30
N ASP A 259 -45.01 17.36 -11.87
CA ASP A 259 -45.69 18.42 -11.14
C ASP A 259 -47.20 18.11 -11.09
N GLU A 260 -47.70 17.69 -9.93
CA GLU A 260 -49.12 17.38 -9.72
C GLU A 260 -50.03 18.60 -9.94
N THR A 261 -49.50 19.82 -9.79
CA THR A 261 -50.24 21.09 -9.94
C THR A 261 -50.55 21.39 -11.40
N PHE A 262 -49.64 21.01 -12.32
CA PHE A 262 -49.75 21.29 -13.74
C PHE A 262 -49.93 20.02 -14.60
N GLY A 263 -49.96 18.83 -13.98
CA GLY A 263 -50.08 17.55 -14.67
C GLY A 263 -48.97 17.32 -15.71
N THR A 264 -47.81 17.95 -15.54
CA THR A 264 -46.73 17.99 -16.52
C THR A 264 -45.38 17.67 -15.89
N ILE A 265 -44.48 17.09 -16.67
CA ILE A 265 -43.09 16.87 -16.26
C ILE A 265 -42.37 18.21 -16.35
N MET A 266 -42.03 18.79 -15.20
CA MET A 266 -41.21 20.00 -15.14
C MET A 266 -39.75 19.59 -14.93
N PRO A 267 -38.82 19.99 -15.81
CA PRO A 267 -37.40 19.77 -15.58
C PRO A 267 -36.97 20.66 -14.41
N THR A 268 -36.60 20.05 -13.28
CA THR A 268 -35.94 20.79 -12.20
C THR A 268 -34.56 21.23 -12.71
N PRO A 269 -34.13 22.50 -12.50
CA PRO A 269 -32.88 22.98 -13.06
C PRO A 269 -31.70 22.24 -12.44
N SER A 270 -30.92 21.57 -13.30
CA SER A 270 -29.64 21.00 -12.93
C SER A 270 -28.73 22.09 -12.38
N ARG A 271 -28.05 21.82 -11.25
CA ARG A 271 -27.11 22.77 -10.67
C ARG A 271 -25.69 22.36 -11.01
N LYS A 272 -24.84 23.34 -11.29
CA LYS A 272 -23.42 23.11 -11.60
C LYS A 272 -22.60 24.19 -10.93
N GLU A 273 -21.76 23.75 -10.01
CA GLU A 273 -20.81 24.61 -9.33
C GLU A 273 -19.40 24.27 -9.76
N VAL A 274 -18.61 25.30 -10.05
CA VAL A 274 -17.23 25.16 -10.52
C VAL A 274 -16.36 26.09 -9.71
N SER A 275 -15.33 25.54 -9.07
CA SER A 275 -14.27 26.33 -8.43
C SER A 275 -12.93 26.08 -9.11
N HIS A 276 -12.12 27.13 -9.17
CA HIS A 276 -10.76 27.10 -9.66
C HIS A 276 -9.83 27.49 -8.53
N SER A 277 -8.93 26.61 -8.14
CA SER A 277 -8.27 26.73 -6.85
C SER A 277 -6.79 26.39 -6.94
N PHE A 278 -5.97 27.10 -6.16
CA PHE A 278 -4.57 26.77 -5.95
C PHE A 278 -4.39 25.96 -4.67
N GLY A 279 -3.39 25.09 -4.72
CA GLY A 279 -3.14 24.11 -3.69
C GLY A 279 -1.74 23.55 -3.70
N LEU A 280 -1.58 22.50 -2.91
CA LEU A 280 -0.38 21.67 -2.90
C LEU A 280 -0.67 20.39 -3.68
N ALA A 281 0.40 19.70 -4.05
CA ALA A 281 0.35 18.35 -4.59
C ALA A 281 1.33 17.48 -3.81
N PHE A 282 0.86 16.31 -3.39
CA PHE A 282 1.65 15.29 -2.74
C PHE A 282 1.42 13.97 -3.44
N ASN A 283 2.49 13.20 -3.64
CA ASN A 283 2.37 11.88 -4.23
C ASN A 283 3.35 10.90 -3.58
N ALA A 284 2.90 9.67 -3.35
CA ALA A 284 3.71 8.59 -2.82
C ALA A 284 3.45 7.32 -3.63
N TYR A 285 4.48 6.78 -4.29
CA TYR A 285 4.36 5.56 -5.08
C TYR A 285 5.33 4.48 -4.61
N HIS A 286 4.90 3.24 -4.76
CA HIS A 286 5.74 2.05 -4.69
C HIS A 286 5.88 1.43 -6.08
N GLN A 287 7.13 1.15 -6.46
CA GLN A 287 7.49 0.53 -7.73
C GLN A 287 7.45 -0.99 -7.61
N PHE A 288 6.58 -1.64 -8.39
CA PHE A 288 6.44 -3.10 -8.39
C PHE A 288 7.34 -3.74 -9.45
N THR A 289 7.35 -3.20 -10.66
CA THR A 289 8.16 -3.63 -11.82
C THR A 289 9.01 -2.46 -12.34
N ASP A 290 9.71 -2.61 -13.46
CA ASP A 290 10.52 -1.54 -14.04
C ASP A 290 9.69 -0.31 -14.46
N ASP A 291 8.41 -0.51 -14.76
CA ASP A 291 7.48 0.41 -15.39
C ASP A 291 6.19 0.64 -14.59
N PHE A 292 5.75 -0.31 -13.74
CA PHE A 292 4.50 -0.24 -12.99
C PHE A 292 4.68 0.21 -11.54
N PHE A 293 3.82 1.15 -11.14
CA PHE A 293 3.78 1.79 -9.83
C PHE A 293 2.34 1.83 -9.31
N MET A 294 2.17 1.69 -8.00
CA MET A 294 0.91 1.98 -7.31
C MET A 294 1.18 2.96 -6.19
N GLY A 295 0.30 3.92 -5.98
CA GLY A 295 0.54 4.98 -5.02
C GLY A 295 -0.70 5.72 -4.57
N VAL A 296 -0.48 6.74 -3.76
CA VAL A 296 -1.49 7.68 -3.32
C VAL A 296 -1.09 9.06 -3.82
N VAL A 297 -2.06 9.78 -4.41
CA VAL A 297 -1.93 11.17 -4.81
C VAL A 297 -2.91 11.99 -3.97
N TYR A 298 -2.45 13.10 -3.41
CA TYR A 298 -3.24 13.97 -2.57
C TYR A 298 -3.04 15.43 -3.00
N ASN A 299 -4.14 16.06 -3.42
CA ASN A 299 -4.16 17.42 -3.96
C ASN A 299 -5.11 18.29 -3.11
N PRO A 300 -4.63 18.83 -1.97
CA PRO A 300 -5.40 19.82 -1.22
C PRO A 300 -5.30 21.19 -1.88
N THR A 301 -6.43 21.88 -1.98
CA THR A 301 -6.54 23.27 -2.39
C THR A 301 -7.03 24.13 -1.24
N PHE A 302 -6.54 25.37 -1.20
CA PHE A 302 -6.78 26.27 -0.07
C PHE A 302 -7.38 27.60 -0.50
N TYR A 303 -7.15 28.02 -1.74
CA TYR A 303 -7.55 29.33 -2.24
C TYR A 303 -8.30 29.21 -3.56
N ASP A 304 -9.58 29.54 -3.55
CA ASP A 304 -10.44 29.58 -4.73
C ASP A 304 -10.25 30.93 -5.43
N VAL A 305 -9.62 30.91 -6.59
CA VAL A 305 -9.42 32.09 -7.45
C VAL A 305 -10.74 32.48 -8.13
N SER A 306 -11.58 31.50 -8.45
CA SER A 306 -12.92 31.68 -9.00
C SER A 306 -13.85 30.68 -8.33
N PRO A 307 -15.09 31.07 -7.96
CA PRO A 307 -15.77 32.33 -8.31
C PRO A 307 -15.60 33.51 -7.34
N SER A 308 -15.13 33.28 -6.11
CA SER A 308 -15.23 34.26 -5.01
C SER A 308 -13.91 34.81 -4.45
N GLY A 309 -12.76 34.32 -4.91
CA GLY A 309 -11.46 34.87 -4.49
C GLY A 309 -11.16 34.68 -2.99
N ASN A 310 -11.54 33.55 -2.40
CA ASN A 310 -11.53 33.32 -0.95
C ASN A 310 -10.77 32.04 -0.56
N PHE A 311 -10.35 31.98 0.71
CA PHE A 311 -9.84 30.73 1.28
C PHE A 311 -10.98 29.74 1.42
N ASN A 312 -10.85 28.60 0.74
CA ASN A 312 -11.80 27.51 0.78
C ASN A 312 -11.02 26.21 0.68
N TYR A 313 -11.05 25.42 1.75
CA TYR A 313 -10.34 24.16 1.78
C TYR A 313 -11.12 23.10 1.00
N GLN A 314 -10.49 22.50 0.00
CA GLN A 314 -11.02 21.36 -0.73
C GLN A 314 -9.88 20.35 -0.94
N HIS A 315 -10.16 19.08 -1.17
CA HIS A 315 -9.11 18.14 -1.54
C HIS A 315 -9.62 16.95 -2.33
N VAL A 316 -8.69 16.36 -3.09
CA VAL A 316 -8.86 15.05 -3.72
C VAL A 316 -7.73 14.14 -3.27
N ILE A 317 -8.09 12.94 -2.83
CA ILE A 317 -7.15 11.85 -2.56
C ILE A 317 -7.46 10.68 -3.48
N SER A 318 -6.44 10.12 -4.12
CA SER A 318 -6.60 9.05 -5.08
C SER A 318 -5.62 7.91 -4.86
N LEU A 319 -6.09 6.67 -4.93
CA LEU A 319 -5.26 5.49 -5.16
C LEU A 319 -4.95 5.42 -6.66
N ASP A 320 -3.69 5.56 -7.04
CA ASP A 320 -3.27 5.77 -8.42
C ASP A 320 -2.42 4.59 -8.94
N LEU A 321 -2.75 4.12 -10.15
CA LEU A 321 -2.03 3.07 -10.87
C LEU A 321 -1.25 3.70 -12.01
N MET A 322 0.07 3.69 -11.97
CA MET A 322 0.92 4.45 -12.91
C MET A 322 1.87 3.53 -13.67
N TRP A 323 1.98 3.79 -14.97
CA TRP A 323 2.98 3.21 -15.87
C TRP A 323 3.92 4.30 -16.35
N LYS A 324 5.22 3.98 -16.44
CA LYS A 324 6.25 4.88 -16.94
C LYS A 324 6.88 4.35 -18.22
N VAL A 325 7.00 5.22 -19.21
CA VAL A 325 7.73 4.97 -20.45
C VAL A 325 8.91 5.94 -20.52
N ARG A 326 10.12 5.42 -20.69
CA ARG A 326 11.33 6.24 -20.88
C ARG A 326 11.33 6.77 -22.30
N LEU A 327 11.41 8.09 -22.44
CA LEU A 327 11.46 8.76 -23.75
C LEU A 327 12.90 9.02 -24.19
N TRP A 328 13.75 9.49 -23.27
CA TRP A 328 15.12 9.89 -23.58
C TRP A 328 16.07 9.64 -22.40
N LYS A 329 17.37 9.53 -22.70
CA LYS A 329 18.45 9.19 -21.76
C LYS A 329 19.45 10.34 -21.66
#